data_AF-A0A8I1VA42-F1
#
_entry.id   AF-A0A8I1VA42-F1
#
_cell.length_a   1.000
_cell.length_b   1.000
_cell.length_c   1.000
_cell.angle_alpha   90.00
_cell.angle_beta   90.00
_cell.angle_gamma   90.00
#
_symmetry.space_group_name_H-M   'P 1'
#
loop_
_entity.id
_entity.type
_entity.pdbx_description
1 polymer ?
#
loop_
_entity_poly.entity_id
_entity_poly.type
_entity_poly.pdbx_seq_one_letter_code
_entity_poly.pdbx_strand_id
1 'polypeptide(L)'
;MALGSVAANAMTARTFAKGTFGTLDVTECVLTLKKRVDTTHGGDLKHAETTLTAQAATLDAIFNEMARRAALNMGEYMDATERYMRLALKAQGQCRATLETLAAIKNPPVIFAKQANIAHGPQQVNNDGFPSSTRTRACARKAETTPDELLEGPQHGSTNMDDRAATTPARGHPTVEALEPIHRPRKSRRKGSGSA
;
A
#
# COMPACT_ATOMS: atom_id res chain seq x y z
N MET A 1 -16.00 26.94 -24.16
CA MET A 1 -15.48 25.76 -23.44
C MET A 1 -14.26 26.21 -22.65
N ALA A 2 -14.33 26.18 -21.33
CA ALA A 2 -13.12 26.30 -20.50
C ALA A 2 -12.12 25.23 -20.97
N LEU A 3 -10.83 25.58 -21.06
CA LEU A 3 -9.75 24.66 -21.46
C LEU A 3 -10.00 23.28 -20.81
N GLY A 4 -10.18 22.23 -21.62
CA GLY A 4 -10.44 20.89 -21.10
C GLY A 4 -9.37 20.49 -20.07
N SER A 5 -9.71 19.67 -19.07
CA SER A 5 -8.83 19.41 -17.92
C SER A 5 -7.41 18.99 -18.31
N VAL A 6 -7.26 18.26 -19.42
CA VAL A 6 -5.97 17.86 -20.00
C VAL A 6 -5.16 19.07 -20.48
N ALA A 7 -5.79 20.04 -21.16
CA ALA A 7 -5.10 21.23 -21.66
C ALA A 7 -4.63 22.14 -20.52
N ALA A 8 -5.48 22.34 -19.50
CA ALA A 8 -5.11 23.13 -18.32
C ALA A 8 -3.94 22.48 -17.54
N ASN A 9 -3.99 21.16 -17.31
CA ASN A 9 -2.92 20.44 -16.64
C ASN A 9 -1.62 20.40 -17.46
N ALA A 10 -1.69 20.30 -18.78
CA ALA A 10 -0.53 20.37 -19.65
C ALA A 10 0.18 21.73 -19.57
N MET A 11 -0.58 22.84 -19.51
CA MET A 11 -0.02 24.18 -19.35
C MET A 11 0.67 24.36 -17.98
N THR A 12 0.06 23.85 -16.92
CA THR A 12 0.67 23.84 -15.58
C THR A 12 1.95 23.01 -15.58
N ALA A 13 1.91 21.77 -16.08
CA ALA A 13 3.08 20.89 -16.16
C ALA A 13 4.23 21.55 -16.93
N ARG A 14 3.94 22.17 -18.08
CA ARG A 14 4.90 22.93 -18.88
C ARG A 14 5.55 24.08 -18.10
N THR A 15 4.75 24.81 -17.32
CA THR A 15 5.24 25.95 -16.54
C THR A 15 6.25 25.51 -15.49
N PHE A 16 5.98 24.43 -14.76
CA PHE A 16 6.89 23.87 -13.77
C PHE A 16 8.08 23.13 -14.38
N ALA A 17 7.91 22.51 -15.54
CA ALA A 17 8.97 21.80 -16.25
C ALA A 17 10.04 22.72 -16.84
N LYS A 18 9.72 24.01 -17.04
CA LYS A 18 10.61 24.97 -17.72
C LYS A 18 12.01 25.06 -17.09
N GLY A 19 12.11 24.98 -15.76
CA GLY A 19 13.39 25.06 -15.05
C GLY A 19 14.28 23.82 -15.24
N THR A 20 13.68 22.66 -15.52
CA THR A 20 14.38 21.37 -15.63
C THR A 20 14.63 20.97 -17.07
N PHE A 21 13.66 21.21 -17.97
CA PHE A 21 13.65 20.70 -19.34
C PHE A 21 13.60 21.81 -20.40
N GLY A 22 13.63 23.08 -20.00
CA GLY A 22 13.54 24.22 -20.90
C GLY A 22 12.12 24.43 -21.46
N THR A 23 12.02 25.21 -22.54
CA THR A 23 10.73 25.53 -23.16
C THR A 23 10.18 24.31 -23.90
N LEU A 24 9.16 23.67 -23.34
CA LEU A 24 8.44 22.58 -24.01
C LEU A 24 7.39 23.12 -24.99
N ASP A 25 7.09 22.37 -26.05
CA ASP A 25 5.97 22.70 -26.94
C ASP A 25 4.61 22.44 -26.26
N VAL A 26 3.68 23.37 -26.43
CA VAL A 26 2.35 23.29 -25.78
C VAL A 26 1.53 22.16 -26.40
N THR A 27 1.55 22.03 -27.72
CA THR A 27 0.76 21.01 -28.44
C THR A 27 1.25 19.62 -28.07
N GLU A 28 2.56 19.42 -28.05
CA GLU A 28 3.20 18.16 -27.64
C GLU A 28 2.87 17.79 -26.19
N CYS A 29 2.87 18.76 -25.28
CA CYS A 29 2.48 18.53 -23.88
C CYS A 29 1.03 18.06 -23.76
N VAL A 30 0.11 18.70 -24.49
CA VAL A 30 -1.31 18.33 -24.50
C VAL A 30 -1.52 16.94 -25.12
N LEU A 31 -0.89 16.66 -26.26
CA LEU A 31 -0.99 15.36 -26.93
C LEU A 31 -0.42 14.23 -26.08
N THR A 32 0.72 14.46 -25.44
CA THR A 32 1.36 13.47 -24.54
C THR A 32 0.47 13.18 -23.34
N LEU A 33 -0.09 14.20 -22.70
CA LEU A 33 -0.95 14.01 -21.54
C LEU A 33 -2.27 13.33 -21.94
N LYS A 34 -2.85 13.69 -23.08
CA LYS A 34 -4.03 13.02 -23.64
C LYS A 34 -3.76 11.54 -23.90
N LYS A 35 -2.63 11.21 -24.56
CA LYS A 35 -2.23 9.83 -24.81
C LYS A 35 -2.10 9.03 -23.51
N ARG A 36 -1.52 9.61 -22.46
CA ARG A 36 -1.43 8.96 -21.14
C ARG A 36 -2.80 8.67 -20.54
N VAL A 37 -3.71 9.64 -20.58
CA VAL A 37 -5.11 9.46 -20.11
C VAL A 37 -5.80 8.34 -20.89
N ASP A 38 -5.69 8.34 -22.21
CA ASP A 38 -6.31 7.32 -23.06
C ASP A 38 -5.73 5.92 -22.78
N THR A 39 -4.41 5.80 -22.56
CA THR A 39 -3.79 4.51 -22.17
C THR A 39 -4.25 4.02 -20.80
N THR A 40 -4.43 4.93 -19.84
CA THR A 40 -4.94 4.59 -18.50
C THR A 40 -6.41 4.19 -18.55
N HIS A 41 -7.23 4.85 -19.35
CA HIS A 41 -8.62 4.42 -19.62
C HIS A 41 -8.68 3.04 -20.29
N GLY A 42 -7.66 2.70 -21.11
CA GLY A 42 -7.49 1.36 -21.68
C GLY A 42 -7.00 0.29 -20.69
N GLY A 43 -6.78 0.64 -19.41
CA GLY A 43 -6.33 -0.28 -18.37
C GLY A 43 -4.82 -0.52 -18.33
N ASP A 44 -4.02 0.16 -19.16
CA ASP A 44 -2.56 0.06 -19.10
C ASP A 44 -2.00 1.00 -18.02
N LEU A 45 -1.60 0.42 -16.88
CA LEU A 45 -1.05 1.13 -15.73
C LEU A 45 0.49 1.08 -15.68
N LYS A 46 1.18 0.53 -16.69
CA LYS A 46 2.66 0.41 -16.69
C LYS A 46 3.36 1.74 -16.46
N HIS A 47 2.81 2.85 -16.99
CA HIS A 47 3.39 4.17 -16.79
C HIS A 47 3.28 4.63 -15.33
N ALA A 48 2.14 4.38 -14.68
CA ALA A 48 1.95 4.69 -13.27
C ALA A 48 2.88 3.84 -12.39
N GLU A 49 3.01 2.55 -12.69
CA GLU A 49 3.93 1.63 -12.00
C GLU A 49 5.39 2.10 -12.11
N THR A 50 5.82 2.43 -13.34
CA THR A 50 7.17 2.95 -13.60
C THR A 50 7.41 4.23 -12.83
N THR A 51 6.44 5.16 -12.84
CA THR A 51 6.54 6.45 -12.17
C THR A 51 6.64 6.29 -10.66
N LEU A 52 5.75 5.50 -10.05
CA LEU A 52 5.74 5.27 -8.61
C LEU A 52 7.01 4.54 -8.14
N THR A 53 7.51 3.57 -8.91
CA THR A 53 8.77 2.88 -8.60
C THR A 53 9.95 3.85 -8.62
N ALA A 54 10.06 4.68 -9.67
CA ALA A 54 11.12 5.68 -9.77
C ALA A 54 11.01 6.76 -8.66
N GLN A 55 9.79 7.18 -8.32
CA GLN A 55 9.54 8.11 -7.22
C GLN A 55 9.94 7.53 -5.87
N ALA A 56 9.60 6.28 -5.59
CA ALA A 56 10.01 5.60 -4.35
C ALA A 56 11.55 5.56 -4.22
N ALA A 57 12.25 5.17 -5.29
CA ALA A 57 13.72 5.16 -5.31
C ALA A 57 14.32 6.57 -5.10
N THR A 58 13.71 7.60 -5.71
CA THR A 58 14.15 9.00 -5.55
C THR A 58 13.92 9.49 -4.11
N LEU A 59 12.78 9.15 -3.50
CA LEU A 59 12.46 9.51 -2.12
C LEU A 59 13.39 8.83 -1.12
N ASP A 60 13.76 7.57 -1.36
CA ASP A 60 14.77 6.86 -0.56
C ASP A 60 16.15 7.53 -0.65
N ALA A 61 16.58 7.93 -1.85
CA ALA A 61 17.81 8.70 -2.02
C ALA A 61 17.77 10.06 -1.29
N ILE A 62 16.64 10.77 -1.34
CA ILE A 62 16.45 12.03 -0.60
C ILE A 62 16.51 11.79 0.92
N PHE A 63 15.87 10.73 1.42
CA PHE A 63 15.95 10.35 2.83
C PHE A 63 17.40 10.16 3.27
N ASN A 64 18.16 9.35 2.53
CA ASN A 64 19.55 9.05 2.85
C ASN A 64 20.42 10.31 2.84
N GLU A 65 20.26 11.19 1.85
CA GLU A 65 21.04 12.43 1.77
C GLU A 65 20.68 13.43 2.89
N MET A 66 19.40 13.56 3.23
CA MET A 66 18.98 14.42 4.34
C MET A 66 19.42 13.86 5.70
N ALA A 67 19.33 12.55 5.91
CA ALA A 67 19.82 11.89 7.13
C ALA A 67 21.33 12.08 7.30
N ARG A 68 22.10 11.93 6.21
CA ARG A 68 23.55 12.18 6.19
C ARG A 68 23.86 13.63 6.57
N ARG A 69 23.16 14.62 5.99
CA ARG A 69 23.33 16.03 6.35
C ARG A 69 22.96 16.30 7.80
N ALA A 70 21.90 15.69 8.31
CA ALA A 70 21.51 15.84 9.72
C ALA A 70 22.60 15.34 10.66
N ALA A 71 23.19 14.16 10.37
CA ALA A 71 24.27 13.57 11.15
C ALA A 71 25.53 14.46 11.16
N LEU A 72 25.91 15.04 10.01
CA LEU A 72 27.05 15.95 9.93
C LEU A 72 26.90 17.23 10.75
N ASN A 73 25.67 17.68 11.00
CA ASN A 73 25.39 18.92 11.72
C ASN A 73 25.08 18.71 13.21
N MET A 74 24.96 17.47 13.68
CA MET A 74 24.38 17.12 15.00
C MET A 74 25.17 17.62 16.21
N GLY A 75 26.47 17.87 16.04
CA GLY A 75 27.35 18.35 17.11
C GLY A 75 27.44 19.88 17.24
N GLU A 76 27.16 20.62 16.17
CA GLU A 76 27.45 22.07 16.11
C GLU A 76 26.22 22.91 15.71
N TYR A 77 25.33 22.37 14.87
CA TYR A 77 24.21 23.09 14.28
C TYR A 77 22.89 22.34 14.48
N MET A 78 22.38 22.36 15.72
CA MET A 78 21.18 21.61 16.11
C MET A 78 19.95 21.96 15.26
N ASP A 79 19.75 23.26 14.95
CA ASP A 79 18.65 23.72 14.09
C ASP A 79 18.72 23.12 12.67
N ALA A 80 19.93 23.00 12.11
CA ALA A 80 20.13 22.41 10.80
C ALA A 80 19.87 20.90 10.84
N THR A 81 20.35 20.22 11.88
CA THR A 81 20.08 18.80 12.13
C THR A 81 18.58 18.52 12.23
N GLU A 82 17.84 19.31 13.00
CA GLU A 82 16.40 19.15 13.15
C GLU A 82 15.67 19.33 11.80
N ARG A 83 16.03 20.37 11.04
CA ARG A 83 15.43 20.64 9.71
C ARG A 83 15.68 19.50 8.73
N TYR A 84 16.93 19.03 8.62
CA TYR A 84 17.28 17.93 7.72
C TYR A 84 16.64 16.62 8.18
N MET A 85 16.62 16.33 9.48
CA MET A 85 15.99 15.12 10.00
C MET A 85 14.48 15.11 9.74
N ARG A 86 13.80 16.26 9.90
CA ARG A 86 12.37 16.38 9.56
C ARG A 86 12.11 16.11 8.08
N LEU A 87 12.95 16.65 7.19
CA LEU A 87 12.83 16.38 5.75
C LEU A 87 13.12 14.92 5.40
N ALA A 88 14.10 14.30 6.05
CA ALA A 88 14.41 12.88 5.89
C ALA A 88 13.19 12.02 6.26
N LEU A 89 12.67 12.15 7.48
CA LEU A 89 11.52 11.36 7.94
C LEU A 89 10.26 11.61 7.09
N LYS A 90 10.08 12.83 6.58
CA LYS A 90 9.02 13.11 5.60
C LYS A 90 9.23 12.34 4.31
N ALA A 91 10.44 12.33 3.73
CA ALA A 91 10.75 11.58 2.52
C ALA A 91 10.54 10.08 2.71
N GLN A 92 10.97 9.52 3.85
CA GLN A 92 10.73 8.13 4.21
C GLN A 92 9.23 7.80 4.28
N GLY A 93 8.44 8.66 4.93
CA GLY A 93 6.99 8.49 5.03
C GLY A 93 6.29 8.53 3.66
N GLN A 94 6.73 9.42 2.77
CA GLN A 94 6.21 9.48 1.39
C GLN A 94 6.65 8.26 0.55
N CYS A 95 7.88 7.76 0.73
CA CYS A 95 8.34 6.54 0.05
C CYS A 95 7.43 5.35 0.38
N ARG A 96 7.13 5.13 1.66
CA ARG A 96 6.17 4.10 2.09
C ARG A 96 4.80 4.30 1.41
N ALA A 97 4.26 5.51 1.41
CA ALA A 97 2.96 5.80 0.79
C ALA A 97 2.97 5.52 -0.74
N THR A 98 4.07 5.80 -1.44
CA THR A 98 4.19 5.47 -2.87
C THR A 98 4.22 3.96 -3.13
N LEU A 99 4.90 3.19 -2.27
CA LEU A 99 4.92 1.73 -2.37
C LEU A 99 3.57 1.10 -2.02
N GLU A 100 2.86 1.64 -1.03
CA GLU A 100 1.48 1.24 -0.70
C GLU A 100 0.53 1.51 -1.86
N THR A 101 0.67 2.65 -2.53
CA THR A 101 -0.11 2.98 -3.73
C THR A 101 0.19 2.00 -4.86
N LEU A 102 1.46 1.66 -5.08
CA LEU A 102 1.87 0.67 -6.08
C LEU A 102 1.29 -0.73 -5.76
N ALA A 103 1.33 -1.13 -4.48
CA ALA A 103 0.76 -2.39 -4.03
C ALA A 103 -0.77 -2.42 -4.23
N ALA A 104 -1.47 -1.32 -3.95
CA ALA A 104 -2.91 -1.19 -4.18
C ALA A 104 -3.28 -1.22 -5.68
N ILE A 105 -2.42 -0.69 -6.56
CA ILE A 105 -2.60 -0.79 -8.01
C ILE A 105 -2.44 -2.25 -8.46
N LYS A 106 -1.45 -2.97 -7.94
CA LYS A 106 -1.17 -4.38 -8.30
C LYS A 106 -2.20 -5.33 -7.72
N ASN A 107 -2.70 -5.05 -6.52
CA ASN A 107 -3.62 -5.87 -5.76
C ASN A 107 -4.74 -4.97 -5.21
N PRO A 108 -5.75 -4.66 -6.02
CA PRO A 108 -6.84 -3.79 -5.60
C PRO A 108 -7.55 -4.43 -4.39
N PRO A 109 -7.87 -3.64 -3.33
CA PRO A 109 -8.54 -4.18 -2.16
C PRO A 109 -9.89 -4.78 -2.58
N VAL A 110 -10.13 -6.03 -2.19
CA VAL A 110 -11.41 -6.70 -2.41
C VAL A 110 -12.44 -6.07 -1.47
N ILE A 111 -13.21 -5.12 -1.99
CA ILE A 111 -14.35 -4.55 -1.25
C ILE A 111 -15.54 -5.47 -1.48
N PHE A 112 -15.84 -6.32 -0.49
CA PHE A 112 -17.11 -7.02 -0.45
C PHE A 112 -18.21 -6.00 -0.12
N ALA A 113 -18.76 -5.37 -1.15
CA ALA A 113 -19.99 -4.63 -1.01
C ALA A 113 -21.08 -5.64 -0.63
N LYS A 114 -21.52 -5.63 0.64
CA LYS A 114 -22.75 -6.31 1.03
C LYS A 114 -23.86 -5.68 0.20
N GLN A 115 -24.25 -6.31 -0.89
CA GLN A 115 -25.46 -5.94 -1.63
C GLN A 115 -26.63 -6.07 -0.67
N ALA A 116 -27.11 -4.93 -0.17
CA ALA A 116 -28.41 -4.87 0.44
C ALA A 116 -29.42 -4.96 -0.70
N ASN A 117 -29.89 -6.17 -1.00
CA ASN A 117 -31.04 -6.34 -1.88
C ASN A 117 -32.28 -5.90 -1.08
N ILE A 118 -32.49 -4.58 -0.99
CA ILE A 118 -33.61 -4.00 -0.24
C ILE A 118 -34.86 -4.14 -1.11
N ALA A 119 -35.59 -5.24 -0.93
CA ALA A 119 -36.95 -5.34 -1.42
C ALA A 119 -37.84 -4.44 -0.56
N HIS A 120 -38.33 -3.33 -1.11
CA HIS A 120 -39.28 -2.41 -0.44
C HIS A 120 -40.72 -2.97 -0.36
N GLY A 121 -40.86 -4.27 -0.10
CA GLY A 121 -42.15 -4.96 -0.04
C GLY A 121 -42.14 -6.28 -0.83
N PRO A 122 -43.25 -7.03 -0.80
CA PRO A 122 -43.38 -8.27 -1.54
C PRO A 122 -43.24 -8.00 -3.05
N GLN A 123 -42.11 -8.43 -3.64
CA GLN A 123 -41.94 -8.45 -5.09
C GLN A 123 -42.87 -9.52 -5.67
N GLN A 124 -44.03 -9.09 -6.15
CA GLN A 124 -44.88 -9.95 -6.96
C GLN A 124 -44.34 -9.98 -8.38
N VAL A 125 -43.83 -11.13 -8.78
CA VAL A 125 -43.56 -11.45 -10.18
C VAL A 125 -44.89 -11.77 -10.87
N ASN A 126 -45.50 -10.78 -11.52
CA ASN A 126 -46.69 -11.00 -12.34
C ASN A 126 -46.29 -11.64 -13.66
N ASN A 127 -46.26 -12.96 -13.70
CA ASN A 127 -46.15 -13.73 -14.94
C ASN A 127 -47.57 -14.05 -15.45
N ASP A 128 -48.37 -13.01 -15.71
CA ASP A 128 -49.71 -13.18 -16.25
C ASP A 128 -49.71 -13.03 -17.79
N GLY A 129 -49.97 -14.13 -18.48
CA GLY A 129 -50.57 -14.09 -19.82
C GLY A 129 -49.93 -14.93 -20.92
N PHE A 130 -49.99 -16.26 -20.84
CA PHE A 130 -50.17 -17.10 -22.04
C PHE A 130 -51.26 -18.14 -21.78
N PRO A 131 -52.40 -18.11 -22.50
CA PRO A 131 -53.43 -19.12 -22.34
C PRO A 131 -53.09 -20.32 -23.22
N SER A 132 -52.95 -21.51 -22.62
CA SER A 132 -53.21 -22.76 -23.34
C SER A 132 -53.81 -23.80 -22.40
N SER A 133 -55.15 -23.85 -22.44
CA SER A 133 -55.93 -25.07 -22.63
C SER A 133 -55.56 -26.32 -21.81
N THR A 134 -56.37 -26.55 -20.76
CA THR A 134 -57.02 -27.83 -20.41
C THR A 134 -56.35 -29.14 -20.86
N ARG A 135 -55.80 -29.90 -19.88
CA ARG A 135 -56.04 -31.35 -19.76
C ARG A 135 -55.72 -31.88 -18.36
N THR A 136 -56.80 -32.30 -17.70
CA THR A 136 -56.97 -33.51 -16.88
C THR A 136 -55.85 -33.93 -15.92
N ARG A 137 -56.16 -33.87 -14.63
CA ARG A 137 -55.41 -34.51 -13.54
C ARG A 137 -55.37 -36.04 -13.75
N ALA A 138 -54.17 -36.60 -13.81
CA ALA A 138 -53.93 -38.02 -13.60
C ALA A 138 -52.72 -38.18 -12.67
N CYS A 139 -52.93 -38.78 -11.50
CA CYS A 139 -51.88 -39.11 -10.55
C CYS A 139 -50.90 -40.11 -11.15
N ALA A 140 -49.60 -39.77 -11.20
CA ALA A 140 -48.53 -40.76 -11.20
C ALA A 140 -47.18 -40.13 -10.80
N ARG A 141 -46.60 -40.72 -9.74
CA ARG A 141 -45.17 -40.78 -9.41
C ARG A 141 -44.54 -39.50 -8.83
N LYS A 142 -44.22 -39.59 -7.53
CA LYS A 142 -43.22 -38.75 -6.86
C LYS A 142 -41.92 -38.83 -7.68
N ALA A 143 -41.49 -37.72 -8.25
CA ALA A 143 -40.11 -37.51 -8.60
C ALA A 143 -39.47 -36.85 -7.39
N GLU A 144 -38.68 -37.63 -6.65
CA GLU A 144 -37.70 -37.09 -5.71
C GLU A 144 -36.75 -36.19 -6.51
N THR A 145 -36.91 -34.88 -6.39
CA THR A 145 -35.90 -33.94 -6.81
C THR A 145 -34.74 -34.08 -5.85
N THR A 146 -33.67 -34.72 -6.31
CA THR A 146 -32.34 -34.65 -5.68
C THR A 146 -32.00 -33.17 -5.46
N PRO A 147 -31.71 -32.74 -4.22
CA PRO A 147 -31.23 -31.38 -4.01
C PRO A 147 -29.90 -31.21 -4.74
N ASP A 148 -29.73 -30.09 -5.41
CA ASP A 148 -28.45 -29.66 -5.98
C ASP A 148 -27.36 -29.77 -4.91
N GLU A 149 -26.28 -30.46 -5.24
CA GLU A 149 -25.12 -30.63 -4.38
C GLU A 149 -24.59 -29.24 -3.97
N LEU A 150 -24.83 -28.92 -2.70
CA LEU A 150 -24.21 -27.84 -1.96
C LEU A 150 -22.70 -28.00 -2.11
N LEU A 151 -21.99 -26.95 -2.57
CA LEU A 151 -20.54 -26.96 -2.56
C LEU A 151 -20.08 -27.02 -1.10
N GLU A 152 -19.77 -28.24 -0.64
CA GLU A 152 -19.20 -28.48 0.68
C GLU A 152 -17.75 -27.95 0.70
N GLY A 153 -17.59 -26.80 1.32
CA GLY A 153 -16.35 -26.40 1.96
C GLY A 153 -16.67 -25.37 3.03
N PRO A 154 -16.06 -25.38 4.24
CA PRO A 154 -15.05 -26.28 4.80
C PRO A 154 -15.59 -27.06 6.02
N GLN A 155 -15.27 -28.35 6.14
CA GLN A 155 -15.42 -29.07 7.42
C GLN A 155 -14.43 -28.48 8.43
N HIS A 156 -14.96 -27.69 9.37
CA HIS A 156 -14.35 -27.53 10.67
C HIS A 156 -14.46 -28.86 11.43
N GLY A 157 -13.31 -29.41 11.86
CA GLY A 157 -13.23 -30.14 13.12
C GLY A 157 -12.78 -31.60 13.06
N SER A 158 -11.49 -31.85 12.77
CA SER A 158 -10.77 -32.91 13.47
C SER A 158 -9.34 -32.46 13.80
N THR A 159 -9.18 -31.95 15.02
CA THR A 159 -8.11 -32.29 15.96
C THR A 159 -6.70 -32.49 15.40
N ASN A 160 -5.93 -31.40 15.36
CA ASN A 160 -4.56 -31.38 15.88
C ASN A 160 -4.52 -30.29 16.96
N MET A 161 -4.70 -30.68 18.21
CA MET A 161 -4.49 -29.80 19.37
C MET A 161 -2.97 -29.64 19.56
N ASP A 162 -2.49 -28.42 19.51
CA ASP A 162 -1.12 -28.06 19.92
C ASP A 162 -1.14 -27.81 21.44
N ASP A 163 -0.48 -28.69 22.20
CA ASP A 163 -0.45 -28.71 23.68
C ASP A 163 0.55 -27.68 24.26
N ARG A 164 0.51 -26.42 23.83
CA ARG A 164 1.35 -25.38 24.44
C ARG A 164 0.63 -24.61 25.53
N ALA A 165 1.11 -24.78 26.76
CA ALA A 165 0.57 -24.19 27.99
C ALA A 165 0.49 -22.65 27.96
N ALA A 166 -0.57 -22.11 28.58
CA ALA A 166 -0.84 -20.69 28.72
C ALA A 166 0.29 -19.94 29.44
N THR A 167 0.78 -18.86 28.83
CA THR A 167 1.80 -17.98 29.43
C THR A 167 1.11 -16.91 30.29
N THR A 168 1.52 -16.83 31.56
CA THR A 168 1.04 -15.88 32.57
C THR A 168 1.36 -14.42 32.18
N PRO A 169 0.48 -13.43 32.45
CA PRO A 169 0.79 -12.03 32.19
C PRO A 169 1.85 -11.53 33.19
N ALA A 170 3.03 -11.16 32.69
CA ALA A 170 4.07 -10.55 33.52
C ALA A 170 3.75 -9.06 33.72
N ARG A 171 3.33 -8.71 34.93
CA ARG A 171 3.32 -7.33 35.45
C ARG A 171 4.48 -7.20 36.44
N GLY A 172 5.38 -6.25 36.20
CA GLY A 172 6.38 -5.84 37.20
C GLY A 172 7.67 -5.36 36.56
N HIS A 173 7.90 -4.04 36.58
CA HIS A 173 9.25 -3.48 36.47
C HIS A 173 10.09 -3.99 37.65
N PRO A 174 11.29 -4.55 37.43
CA PRO A 174 12.32 -4.65 38.44
C PRO A 174 13.28 -3.46 38.31
N THR A 175 13.56 -2.86 39.46
CA THR A 175 14.49 -1.78 39.75
C THR A 175 15.89 -2.04 39.18
N VAL A 176 16.53 -0.96 38.72
CA VAL A 176 17.91 -0.96 38.23
C VAL A 176 18.89 -1.57 39.24
N GLU A 177 19.69 -2.54 38.78
CA GLU A 177 20.85 -3.07 39.49
C GLU A 177 22.12 -2.44 38.88
N ALA A 178 23.04 -1.99 39.73
CA ALA A 178 24.23 -1.26 39.33
C ALA A 178 25.16 -2.15 38.48
N LEU A 179 25.53 -1.67 37.29
CA LEU A 179 26.49 -2.35 36.44
C LEU A 179 27.88 -2.36 37.11
N GLU A 180 28.40 -3.57 37.33
CA GLU A 180 29.76 -3.83 37.80
C GLU A 180 30.83 -3.19 36.88
N PRO A 181 32.04 -2.88 37.39
CA PRO A 181 33.07 -2.22 36.61
C PRO A 181 33.58 -3.09 35.45
N ILE A 182 33.44 -2.59 34.22
CA ILE A 182 34.03 -3.18 33.02
C ILE A 182 35.55 -3.32 33.20
N HIS A 183 36.04 -4.56 33.13
CA HIS A 183 37.46 -4.90 33.17
C HIS A 183 38.16 -4.42 31.88
N ARG A 184 38.93 -3.34 31.98
CA ARG A 184 39.79 -2.86 30.87
C ARG A 184 40.96 -3.83 30.64
N PRO A 185 41.30 -4.18 29.39
CA PRO A 185 42.56 -4.86 29.11
C PRO A 185 43.75 -3.93 29.38
N ARG A 186 44.77 -4.50 30.03
CA ARG A 186 45.99 -3.84 30.50
C ARG A 186 46.87 -3.40 29.33
N LYS A 187 47.18 -2.09 29.24
CA LYS A 187 48.17 -1.53 28.29
C LYS A 187 49.52 -2.25 28.44
N SER A 188 50.08 -2.75 27.34
CA SER A 188 51.45 -3.25 27.32
C SER A 188 52.44 -2.07 27.35
N ARG A 189 53.39 -2.16 28.28
CA ARG A 189 54.47 -1.18 28.47
C ARG A 189 55.50 -1.39 27.36
N ARG A 190 55.66 -0.42 26.45
CA ARG A 190 56.75 -0.43 25.47
C ARG A 190 58.08 -0.26 26.21
N LYS A 191 58.89 -1.31 26.20
CA LYS A 191 60.30 -1.32 26.61
C LYS A 191 61.10 -0.56 25.56
N GLY A 192 61.81 0.50 25.96
CA GLY A 192 62.89 1.11 25.20
C GLY A 192 64.13 1.11 26.09
N SER A 193 65.08 0.23 25.77
CA SER A 193 66.48 0.19 26.21
C SER A 193 67.16 1.54 25.96
N GLY A 194 67.95 2.10 26.88
CA GLY A 194 69.41 1.86 27.04
C GLY A 194 70.19 2.74 26.05
N SER A 195 71.30 3.41 26.32
CA SER A 195 72.23 3.53 27.44
C SER A 195 73.12 4.75 27.14
N ALA A 196 73.83 5.25 28.17
CA ALA A 196 75.09 6.02 28.15
C ALA A 196 75.18 7.28 27.27
#